data_AF-A0A7C7YSL0-F1
#
_entry.id   AF-A0A7C7YSL0-F1
#
_cell.length_a   1.000
_cell.length_b   1.000
_cell.length_c   1.000
_cell.angle_alpha   90.00
_cell.angle_beta   90.00
_cell.angle_gamma   90.00
#
_symmetry.space_group_name_H-M   'P 1'
#
loop_
_entity.id
_entity.type
_entity.pdbx_description
1 polymer ?
#
loop_
_entity_poly.entity_id
_entity_poly.type
_entity_poly.pdbx_seq_one_letter_code
_entity_poly.pdbx_strand_id
1 'polypeptide(L)'
;MPRNPLPLTTLVILILIGSMWVSPETARGQMLFNRGDCNTDGVSNIADVVHGLGILFSGAGPANCADACDVNDDGGNDISDPIYMLGNLFSGGPNPPLPDDCGSDPTADSLDCLVGPASCPPPVEDCDNGVDDDGDLDVDCADSDCQGDPACAPPLSFSLDMYPIIVDQCTFCHGPPSNFANLDLSLEAGNDPYARLINTPSIECSSYDLVEPADAQNSWLYRKISGTHIDAATAAGCAVVDAGTQMPLGPFCCLDQATIDLFQEWIDGGANP
;
A
#
# COMPACT_ATOMS: atom_id res chain seq x y z
N MET A 1 -52.78 56.90 -9.17
CA MET A 1 -51.60 56.16 -8.67
C MET A 1 -51.27 55.04 -9.67
N PRO A 2 -50.01 54.61 -9.79
CA PRO A 2 -49.20 54.76 -11.02
C PRO A 2 -49.18 53.60 -12.03
N ARG A 3 -48.61 53.96 -13.19
CA ARG A 3 -47.94 53.27 -14.31
C ARG A 3 -47.59 51.76 -14.23
N ASN A 4 -47.81 51.11 -15.38
CA ASN A 4 -46.87 50.25 -16.15
C ASN A 4 -46.81 48.70 -15.96
N PRO A 5 -46.35 47.96 -17.00
CA PRO A 5 -46.99 46.74 -17.54
C PRO A 5 -46.17 45.42 -17.37
N LEU A 6 -46.78 44.31 -17.86
CA LEU A 6 -46.32 42.95 -18.32
C LEU A 6 -44.81 42.57 -18.23
N PRO A 7 -44.40 41.28 -18.30
CA PRO A 7 -44.99 39.98 -17.93
C PRO A 7 -44.02 39.12 -17.06
N LEU A 8 -44.53 38.08 -16.36
CA LEU A 8 -43.68 37.19 -15.54
C LEU A 8 -43.15 35.98 -16.35
N THR A 9 -42.37 36.25 -17.40
CA THR A 9 -41.42 35.26 -17.96
C THR A 9 -40.08 35.48 -17.30
N THR A 10 -39.95 35.07 -16.04
CA THR A 10 -38.69 35.11 -15.30
C THR A 10 -37.98 33.77 -15.48
N LEU A 11 -37.22 33.69 -16.57
CA LEU A 11 -35.85 33.18 -16.62
C LEU A 11 -35.46 32.20 -15.50
N VAL A 12 -35.79 30.91 -15.66
CA VAL A 12 -35.06 29.82 -15.00
C VAL A 12 -34.11 29.24 -16.04
N ILE A 13 -32.96 29.91 -16.24
CA ILE A 13 -31.81 29.26 -16.84
C ILE A 13 -31.21 28.40 -15.73
N LEU A 14 -31.64 27.14 -15.68
CA LEU A 14 -30.93 26.09 -14.96
C LEU A 14 -29.58 25.92 -15.64
N ILE A 15 -28.55 26.49 -15.01
CA ILE A 15 -27.15 26.25 -15.35
C ILE A 15 -26.89 24.77 -15.05
N LEU A 16 -27.02 23.91 -16.07
CA LEU A 16 -26.38 22.60 -16.11
C LEU A 16 -24.88 22.84 -16.36
N ILE A 17 -24.18 23.40 -15.37
CA ILE A 17 -22.75 23.17 -15.27
C ILE A 17 -22.64 21.76 -14.71
N GLY A 18 -22.25 20.85 -15.59
CA GLY A 18 -21.85 19.52 -15.18
C GLY A 18 -20.91 19.66 -14.01
N SER A 19 -21.23 18.95 -12.94
CA SER A 19 -20.21 18.48 -12.02
C SER A 19 -19.23 17.67 -12.87
N MET A 20 -18.23 18.35 -13.41
CA MET A 20 -16.97 17.74 -13.79
C MET A 20 -16.42 17.22 -12.47
N TRP A 21 -16.74 15.97 -12.19
CA TRP A 21 -15.91 15.16 -11.32
C TRP A 21 -14.57 15.15 -12.04
N VAL A 22 -13.67 16.03 -11.61
CA VAL A 22 -12.26 15.79 -11.81
C VAL A 22 -12.04 14.55 -10.96
N SER A 23 -12.14 13.37 -11.57
CA SER A 23 -11.47 12.21 -11.02
C SER A 23 -10.03 12.67 -10.78
N PRO A 24 -9.40 12.32 -9.65
CA PRO A 24 -7.96 12.39 -9.63
C PRO A 24 -7.54 11.64 -10.89
N GLU A 25 -6.79 12.29 -11.78
CA GLU A 25 -5.96 11.54 -12.71
C GLU A 25 -5.22 10.59 -11.79
N THR A 26 -5.55 9.30 -11.85
CA THR A 26 -4.75 8.23 -11.26
C THR A 26 -3.32 8.66 -11.57
N ALA A 27 -2.49 8.86 -10.55
CA ALA A 27 -1.10 9.24 -10.79
C ALA A 27 -0.55 8.13 -11.69
N ARG A 28 -0.43 8.41 -12.99
CA ARG A 28 -0.10 7.38 -13.96
C ARG A 28 1.39 7.20 -13.84
N GLY A 29 1.84 6.06 -13.33
CA GLY A 29 3.20 5.61 -13.58
C GLY A 29 3.46 5.64 -15.08
N GLN A 30 4.61 6.17 -15.46
CA GLN A 30 5.07 6.14 -16.84
C GLN A 30 5.71 4.78 -17.07
N MET A 31 5.27 4.06 -18.11
CA MET A 31 5.91 2.79 -18.50
C MET A 31 7.40 3.01 -18.79
N LEU A 32 8.24 2.05 -18.44
CA LEU A 32 9.65 2.07 -18.84
C LEU A 32 9.77 2.02 -20.37
N PHE A 33 10.71 2.78 -20.92
CA PHE A 33 10.95 2.86 -22.35
C PHE A 33 12.44 2.93 -22.67
N ASN A 34 12.76 2.77 -23.95
CA ASN A 34 14.09 3.03 -24.49
C ASN A 34 14.02 4.26 -25.40
N ARG A 35 14.77 5.32 -25.10
CA ARG A 35 14.70 6.56 -25.89
C ARG A 35 15.17 6.30 -27.32
N GLY A 36 14.32 6.66 -28.29
CA GLY A 36 14.55 6.38 -29.71
C GLY A 36 13.87 5.14 -30.26
N ASP A 37 13.23 4.30 -29.43
CA ASP A 37 12.34 3.20 -29.87
C ASP A 37 10.90 3.70 -30.06
N CYS A 38 10.73 4.68 -30.94
CA CYS A 38 9.45 5.37 -31.17
C CYS A 38 8.35 4.43 -31.71
N ASN A 39 8.72 3.32 -32.35
CA ASN A 39 7.75 2.32 -32.81
C ASN A 39 7.47 1.19 -31.80
N THR A 40 8.14 1.21 -30.63
CA THR A 40 8.00 0.27 -29.52
C THR A 40 8.31 -1.20 -29.87
N ASP A 41 9.20 -1.43 -30.83
CA ASP A 41 9.59 -2.78 -31.27
C ASP A 41 10.77 -3.37 -30.49
N GLY A 42 11.31 -2.61 -29.53
CA GLY A 42 12.43 -2.96 -28.67
C GLY A 42 13.80 -2.66 -29.29
N VAL A 43 13.85 -2.07 -30.49
CA VAL A 43 15.11 -1.83 -31.22
C VAL A 43 15.14 -0.42 -31.82
N SER A 44 15.91 0.46 -31.20
CA SER A 44 16.19 1.81 -31.71
C SER A 44 16.97 1.78 -33.05
N ASN A 45 16.28 2.00 -34.17
CA ASN A 45 16.81 1.91 -35.53
C ASN A 45 16.11 2.87 -36.56
N ILE A 46 16.29 2.64 -37.87
CA ILE A 46 15.69 3.49 -38.90
C ILE A 46 14.15 3.36 -38.98
N ALA A 47 13.60 2.24 -38.51
CA ALA A 47 12.16 2.03 -38.44
C ALA A 47 11.48 3.06 -37.53
N ASP A 48 12.15 3.48 -36.44
CA ASP A 48 11.69 4.50 -35.50
C ASP A 48 11.63 5.88 -36.11
N VAL A 49 12.66 6.23 -36.89
CA VAL A 49 12.69 7.48 -37.67
C VAL A 49 11.50 7.52 -38.63
N VAL A 50 11.23 6.43 -39.33
CA VAL A 50 10.10 6.34 -40.27
C VAL A 50 8.77 6.45 -39.52
N HIS A 51 8.66 5.82 -38.34
CA HIS A 51 7.47 5.89 -37.50
C HIS A 51 7.21 7.31 -36.99
N GLY A 52 8.21 7.97 -36.40
CA GLY A 52 8.12 9.35 -35.92
C GLY A 52 7.74 10.33 -37.04
N LEU A 53 8.34 10.23 -38.22
CA LEU A 53 7.92 11.04 -39.38
C LEU A 53 6.48 10.72 -39.83
N GLY A 54 6.06 9.46 -39.70
CA GLY A 54 4.69 9.04 -39.94
C GLY A 54 3.70 9.69 -38.98
N ILE A 55 4.07 9.80 -37.69
CA ILE A 55 3.29 10.49 -36.67
C ILE A 55 3.15 11.97 -37.03
N LEU A 56 4.27 12.64 -37.35
CA LEU A 56 4.30 14.08 -37.60
C LEU A 56 3.57 14.50 -38.89
N PHE A 57 3.67 13.72 -39.97
CA PHE A 57 3.23 14.16 -41.30
C PHE A 57 2.18 13.28 -41.97
N SER A 58 1.97 12.06 -41.49
CA SER A 58 1.13 11.07 -42.18
C SER A 58 -0.06 10.59 -41.34
N GLY A 59 -0.23 11.13 -40.12
CA GLY A 59 -1.36 10.78 -39.24
C GLY A 59 -1.23 9.38 -38.63
N ALA A 60 -0.01 8.89 -38.42
CA ALA A 60 0.23 7.61 -37.73
C ALA A 60 0.09 7.70 -36.20
N GLY A 61 -0.10 8.90 -35.64
CA GLY A 61 -0.19 9.14 -34.19
C GLY A 61 -1.60 9.08 -33.59
N PRO A 62 -1.73 9.27 -32.26
CA PRO A 62 -0.66 9.62 -31.31
C PRO A 62 0.37 8.51 -31.10
N ALA A 63 1.56 8.86 -30.62
CA ALA A 63 2.58 7.88 -30.25
C ALA A 63 2.07 6.98 -29.11
N ASN A 64 2.46 5.71 -29.13
CA ASN A 64 2.23 4.80 -27.99
C ASN A 64 3.08 5.19 -26.78
N CYS A 65 4.30 5.65 -27.07
CA CYS A 65 5.23 6.18 -26.10
C CYS A 65 5.79 7.50 -26.64
N ALA A 66 5.26 8.62 -26.13
CA ALA A 66 5.65 9.94 -26.59
C ALA A 66 7.09 10.27 -26.19
N ASP A 67 7.55 9.82 -25.02
CA ASP A 67 8.95 10.00 -24.57
C ASP A 67 9.95 9.22 -25.40
N ALA A 68 9.59 8.03 -25.90
CA ALA A 68 10.46 7.28 -26.80
C ALA A 68 10.64 7.97 -28.16
N CYS A 69 9.65 8.77 -28.57
CA CYS A 69 9.69 9.55 -29.81
C CYS A 69 10.38 10.92 -29.66
N ASP A 70 10.52 11.45 -28.44
CA ASP A 70 11.35 12.61 -28.10
C ASP A 70 12.80 12.15 -27.92
N VAL A 71 13.48 11.97 -29.04
CA VAL A 71 14.81 11.36 -29.10
C VAL A 71 15.89 12.33 -28.62
N ASN A 72 15.65 13.63 -28.75
CA ASN A 72 16.60 14.66 -28.32
C ASN A 72 16.35 15.15 -26.88
N ASP A 73 15.26 14.69 -26.24
CA ASP A 73 14.88 14.97 -24.86
C ASP A 73 14.67 16.48 -24.60
N ASP A 74 13.97 17.15 -25.53
CA ASP A 74 13.67 18.58 -25.44
C ASP A 74 12.25 18.92 -24.95
N GLY A 75 11.48 17.89 -24.60
CA GLY A 75 10.11 17.96 -24.10
C GLY A 75 9.08 18.12 -25.21
N GLY A 76 9.42 17.70 -26.43
CA GLY A 76 8.63 17.92 -27.64
C GLY A 76 8.83 16.85 -28.68
N ASN A 77 7.71 16.35 -29.23
CA ASN A 77 7.73 15.46 -30.40
C ASN A 77 7.66 16.27 -31.70
N ASP A 78 8.81 16.55 -32.34
CA ASP A 78 8.88 17.33 -33.57
C ASP A 78 9.93 16.83 -34.60
N ILE A 79 10.21 17.63 -35.62
CA ILE A 79 11.10 17.23 -36.72
C ILE A 79 12.56 17.08 -36.27
N SER A 80 12.92 17.65 -35.13
CA SER A 80 14.26 17.55 -34.57
C SER A 80 14.57 16.14 -34.09
N ASP A 81 13.58 15.34 -33.68
CA ASP A 81 13.80 13.97 -33.17
C ASP A 81 14.23 12.98 -34.26
N PRO A 82 13.54 12.89 -35.41
CA PRO A 82 14.02 12.06 -36.52
C PRO A 82 15.38 12.54 -37.04
N ILE A 83 15.66 13.85 -36.99
CA ILE A 83 16.96 14.40 -37.39
C ILE A 83 18.06 13.99 -36.41
N TYR A 84 17.80 14.07 -35.10
CA TYR A 84 18.73 13.65 -34.06
C TYR A 84 19.06 12.17 -34.20
N MET A 85 18.04 11.33 -34.35
CA MET A 85 18.19 9.88 -34.51
C MET A 85 18.97 9.52 -35.77
N LEU A 86 18.68 10.13 -36.92
CA LEU A 86 19.47 9.92 -38.14
C LEU A 86 20.93 10.39 -37.99
N GLY A 87 21.14 11.48 -37.23
CA GLY A 87 22.46 11.96 -36.86
C GLY A 87 23.25 10.91 -36.08
N ASN A 88 22.64 10.32 -35.06
CA ASN A 88 23.21 9.21 -34.29
C ASN A 88 23.52 7.99 -35.18
N LEU A 89 22.53 7.48 -35.90
CA LEU A 89 22.62 6.24 -36.67
C LEU A 89 23.65 6.27 -37.81
N PHE A 90 23.76 7.40 -38.51
CA PHE A 90 24.49 7.46 -39.80
C PHE A 90 25.62 8.49 -39.86
N SER A 91 25.65 9.46 -38.95
CA SER A 91 26.61 10.57 -39.02
C SER A 91 27.57 10.64 -37.83
N GLY A 92 27.51 9.66 -36.91
CA GLY A 92 28.31 9.67 -35.69
C GLY A 92 27.91 10.80 -34.74
N GLY A 93 26.64 11.20 -34.76
CA GLY A 93 26.05 12.12 -33.81
C GLY A 93 26.02 11.55 -32.38
N PRO A 94 25.67 12.37 -31.38
CA PRO A 94 25.53 11.92 -30.00
C PRO A 94 24.50 10.79 -29.87
N ASN A 95 24.67 9.92 -28.87
CA ASN A 95 23.61 8.98 -28.48
C ASN A 95 22.41 9.74 -27.93
N PRO A 96 21.18 9.19 -28.03
CA PRO A 96 20.03 9.71 -27.30
C PRO A 96 20.37 9.95 -25.82
N PRO A 97 19.85 11.02 -25.20
CA PRO A 97 19.89 11.18 -23.75
C PRO A 97 19.26 9.98 -23.03
N LEU A 98 19.49 9.88 -21.71
CA LEU A 98 18.89 8.82 -20.90
C LEU A 98 17.35 8.90 -20.98
N PRO A 99 16.63 7.77 -20.94
CA PRO A 99 17.12 6.41 -20.71
C PRO A 99 17.71 5.78 -22.00
N ASP A 100 18.96 5.27 -21.93
CA ASP A 100 19.69 4.63 -23.04
C ASP A 100 19.58 3.09 -23.06
N ASP A 101 18.77 2.56 -22.14
CA ASP A 101 18.21 1.21 -22.03
C ASP A 101 16.79 1.36 -21.43
N CYS A 102 16.09 0.29 -21.11
CA CYS A 102 14.79 0.38 -20.44
C CYS A 102 14.86 1.16 -19.12
N GLY A 103 14.18 2.31 -19.06
CA GLY A 103 14.16 3.18 -17.89
C GLY A 103 13.00 4.18 -17.92
N SER A 104 12.80 4.84 -16.78
CA SER A 104 11.87 5.98 -16.67
C SER A 104 12.52 7.24 -17.25
N ASP A 105 11.70 8.23 -17.56
CA ASP A 105 12.20 9.52 -18.01
C ASP A 105 12.86 10.30 -16.85
N PRO A 106 14.18 10.60 -16.92
CA PRO A 106 14.85 11.38 -15.89
C PRO A 106 14.52 12.88 -15.95
N THR A 107 13.84 13.32 -17.00
CA THR A 107 13.67 14.72 -17.42
C THR A 107 12.21 15.14 -17.50
N ALA A 108 11.46 14.84 -16.44
CA ALA A 108 10.02 15.09 -16.31
C ALA A 108 9.48 16.28 -17.12
N ASP A 109 8.61 15.97 -18.07
CA ASP A 109 7.88 16.94 -18.89
C ASP A 109 6.38 16.59 -19.02
N SER A 110 5.76 16.88 -20.15
CA SER A 110 4.33 16.63 -20.39
C SER A 110 4.03 15.46 -21.35
N LEU A 111 5.08 14.82 -21.86
CA LEU A 111 5.03 13.60 -22.64
C LEU A 111 4.86 12.42 -21.69
N ASP A 112 4.22 11.37 -22.20
CA ASP A 112 3.99 10.14 -21.45
C ASP A 112 4.38 8.91 -22.27
N CYS A 113 4.63 7.82 -21.55
CA CYS A 113 4.80 6.51 -22.13
C CYS A 113 3.66 5.62 -21.67
N LEU A 114 2.59 5.56 -22.48
CA LEU A 114 1.42 4.75 -22.18
C LEU A 114 1.66 3.27 -22.43
N VAL A 115 2.49 2.95 -23.42
CA VAL A 115 2.87 1.58 -23.76
C VAL A 115 4.34 1.57 -24.15
N GLY A 116 5.18 1.05 -23.26
CA GLY A 116 6.58 0.76 -23.53
C GLY A 116 6.77 -0.51 -24.37
N PRO A 117 7.98 -0.77 -24.92
CA PRO A 117 8.25 -2.01 -25.64
C PRO A 117 8.20 -3.20 -24.68
N ALA A 118 7.75 -4.36 -25.16
CA ALA A 118 7.65 -5.58 -24.34
C ALA A 118 9.02 -6.10 -23.81
N SER A 119 10.12 -5.58 -24.33
CA SER A 119 11.48 -5.83 -23.81
C SER A 119 11.75 -5.09 -22.51
N CYS A 120 11.02 -4.01 -22.22
CA CYS A 120 11.07 -3.33 -20.94
C CYS A 120 10.09 -4.04 -20.00
N PRO A 121 10.57 -4.66 -18.91
CA PRO A 121 9.66 -5.14 -17.89
C PRO A 121 8.87 -3.94 -17.35
N PRO A 122 7.59 -4.13 -16.96
CA PRO A 122 6.90 -3.11 -16.19
C PRO A 122 7.72 -2.81 -14.93
N PRO A 123 7.68 -1.57 -14.41
CA PRO A 123 8.18 -1.25 -13.08
C PRO A 123 7.68 -2.27 -12.04
N VAL A 124 8.40 -2.42 -10.92
CA VAL A 124 7.85 -3.22 -9.82
C VAL A 124 6.81 -2.37 -9.12
N GLU A 125 5.60 -2.91 -8.95
CA GLU A 125 4.53 -2.24 -8.20
C GLU A 125 4.92 -2.05 -6.72
N ASP A 126 4.72 -0.85 -6.20
CA ASP A 126 4.86 -0.54 -4.78
C ASP A 126 3.47 -0.57 -4.13
N CYS A 127 3.15 -1.71 -3.53
CA CYS A 127 1.80 -2.11 -3.13
C CYS A 127 1.11 -1.29 -2.02
N ASP A 128 1.69 -0.17 -1.58
CA ASP A 128 1.18 0.65 -0.49
C ASP A 128 1.24 2.18 -0.69
N ASN A 129 1.56 2.64 -1.91
CA ASN A 129 1.84 4.07 -2.16
C ASN A 129 0.69 4.82 -2.87
N GLY A 130 -0.35 4.12 -3.34
CA GLY A 130 -1.52 4.70 -3.99
C GLY A 130 -1.32 5.13 -5.44
N VAL A 131 -0.26 4.64 -6.08
CA VAL A 131 0.13 4.91 -7.47
C VAL A 131 0.06 3.59 -8.25
N ASP A 132 -0.24 3.69 -9.54
CA ASP A 132 -0.07 2.60 -10.51
C ASP A 132 1.37 2.71 -11.01
N ASP A 133 2.32 2.07 -10.31
CA ASP A 133 3.74 2.21 -10.60
C ASP A 133 4.13 1.43 -11.85
N ASP A 134 3.45 0.30 -12.08
CA ASP A 134 3.75 -0.61 -13.17
C ASP A 134 3.04 -0.25 -14.51
N GLY A 135 2.03 0.61 -14.45
CA GLY A 135 1.30 1.22 -15.56
C GLY A 135 0.15 0.39 -16.14
N ASP A 136 -0.28 -0.67 -15.46
CA ASP A 136 -1.32 -1.60 -15.92
C ASP A 136 -2.77 -1.17 -15.57
N LEU A 137 -2.91 -0.07 -14.82
CA LEU A 137 -4.14 0.58 -14.33
C LEU A 137 -4.77 -0.04 -13.08
N ASP A 138 -4.19 -1.09 -12.51
CA ASP A 138 -4.46 -1.49 -11.15
C ASP A 138 -3.56 -0.69 -10.18
N VAL A 139 -3.93 -0.64 -8.89
CA VAL A 139 -3.24 0.20 -7.89
C VAL A 139 -3.19 -0.58 -6.57
N ASP A 140 -2.01 -0.65 -5.96
CA ASP A 140 -1.78 -1.28 -4.65
C ASP A 140 -2.42 -2.69 -4.57
N CYS A 141 -3.18 -2.97 -3.51
CA CYS A 141 -3.84 -4.25 -3.28
C CYS A 141 -5.01 -4.56 -4.22
N ALA A 142 -5.39 -3.63 -5.11
CA ALA A 142 -6.27 -3.95 -6.22
C ALA A 142 -5.50 -4.64 -7.37
N ASP A 143 -4.18 -4.49 -7.39
CA ASP A 143 -3.28 -5.08 -8.36
C ASP A 143 -3.04 -6.58 -8.09
N SER A 144 -3.00 -7.35 -9.17
CA SER A 144 -2.68 -8.77 -9.17
C SER A 144 -1.21 -9.07 -8.88
N ASP A 145 -0.31 -8.14 -9.18
CA ASP A 145 1.13 -8.24 -8.91
C ASP A 145 1.45 -8.03 -7.42
N CYS A 146 0.54 -7.38 -6.68
CA CYS A 146 0.57 -7.29 -5.21
C CYS A 146 0.05 -8.53 -4.48
N GLN A 147 -0.21 -9.63 -5.20
CA GLN A 147 -0.67 -10.87 -4.58
C GLN A 147 0.37 -11.44 -3.60
N GLY A 148 0.01 -11.39 -2.31
CA GLY A 148 0.84 -11.90 -1.23
C GLY A 148 1.79 -10.86 -0.64
N ASP A 149 1.70 -9.61 -1.08
CA ASP A 149 2.38 -8.51 -0.41
C ASP A 149 1.83 -8.33 1.02
N PRO A 150 2.71 -8.21 2.05
CA PRO A 150 2.28 -7.96 3.42
C PRO A 150 1.42 -6.71 3.62
N ALA A 151 1.59 -5.65 2.83
CA ALA A 151 0.76 -4.45 2.89
C ALA A 151 -0.70 -4.74 2.51
N CYS A 152 -0.90 -5.79 1.71
CA CYS A 152 -2.21 -6.24 1.24
C CYS A 152 -2.80 -7.39 2.06
N ALA A 153 -2.09 -7.84 3.10
CA ALA A 153 -2.65 -8.77 4.05
C ALA A 153 -3.77 -8.07 4.85
N PRO A 154 -4.92 -8.73 5.07
CA PRO A 154 -5.90 -8.20 6.01
C PRO A 154 -5.26 -8.08 7.41
N PRO A 155 -5.69 -7.10 8.23
CA PRO A 155 -5.14 -6.95 9.57
C PRO A 155 -5.38 -8.22 10.39
N LEU A 156 -4.43 -8.55 11.27
CA LEU A 156 -4.56 -9.69 12.18
C LEU A 156 -5.87 -9.60 12.99
N SER A 157 -6.47 -10.75 13.24
CA SER A 157 -7.73 -10.93 13.95
C SER A 157 -7.58 -11.90 15.12
N PHE A 158 -8.41 -11.73 16.14
CA PHE A 158 -8.41 -12.63 17.27
C PHE A 158 -8.85 -14.03 16.84
N SER A 159 -9.95 -14.12 16.10
CA SER A 159 -10.56 -15.40 15.74
C SER A 159 -9.72 -16.27 14.80
N LEU A 160 -9.01 -15.69 13.82
CA LEU A 160 -8.23 -16.45 12.85
C LEU A 160 -6.77 -16.61 13.25
N ASP A 161 -6.16 -15.59 13.86
CA ASP A 161 -4.71 -15.54 14.02
C ASP A 161 -4.28 -15.80 15.46
N MET A 162 -4.94 -15.15 16.44
CA MET A 162 -4.53 -15.25 17.84
C MET A 162 -5.13 -16.46 18.56
N TYR A 163 -6.42 -16.75 18.33
CA TYR A 163 -7.15 -17.76 19.08
C TYR A 163 -6.60 -19.17 18.88
N PRO A 164 -6.14 -19.60 17.69
CA PRO A 164 -5.46 -20.89 17.54
C PRO A 164 -4.22 -21.03 18.45
N ILE A 165 -3.46 -19.94 18.60
CA ILE A 165 -2.28 -19.89 19.50
C ILE A 165 -2.73 -19.94 20.96
N ILE A 166 -3.75 -19.16 21.33
CA ILE A 166 -4.33 -19.16 22.69
C ILE A 166 -4.82 -20.55 23.09
N VAL A 167 -5.49 -21.26 22.18
CA VAL A 167 -5.95 -22.62 22.42
C VAL A 167 -4.78 -23.54 22.75
N ASP A 168 -3.75 -23.55 21.91
CA ASP A 168 -2.63 -24.48 22.05
C ASP A 168 -1.73 -24.15 23.26
N GLN A 169 -1.50 -22.86 23.52
CA GLN A 169 -0.48 -22.39 24.47
C GLN A 169 -1.05 -21.94 25.82
N CYS A 170 -2.33 -21.53 25.88
CA CYS A 170 -2.88 -20.84 27.05
C CYS A 170 -4.06 -21.58 27.69
N THR A 171 -4.98 -22.16 26.90
CA THR A 171 -6.24 -22.70 27.44
C THR A 171 -6.06 -23.91 28.37
N PHE A 172 -4.92 -24.60 28.31
CA PHE A 172 -4.63 -25.69 29.26
C PHE A 172 -4.63 -25.20 30.73
N CYS A 173 -4.12 -23.99 30.98
CA CYS A 173 -4.09 -23.36 32.30
C CYS A 173 -5.24 -22.37 32.50
N HIS A 174 -5.60 -21.65 31.43
CA HIS A 174 -6.63 -20.61 31.41
C HIS A 174 -7.94 -21.10 30.80
N GLY A 175 -8.25 -22.38 30.96
CA GLY A 175 -9.50 -22.97 30.52
C GLY A 175 -9.97 -24.01 31.54
N PRO A 176 -11.23 -24.46 31.46
CA PRO A 176 -11.75 -25.47 32.37
C PRO A 176 -10.96 -26.79 32.26
N PRO A 177 -10.66 -27.47 33.38
CA PRO A 177 -11.11 -27.18 34.76
C PRO A 177 -10.18 -26.25 35.56
N SER A 178 -9.05 -25.82 34.99
CA SER A 178 -7.99 -25.08 35.70
C SER A 178 -8.41 -23.65 36.04
N ASN A 179 -8.84 -22.89 35.01
CA ASN A 179 -9.26 -21.48 35.10
C ASN A 179 -8.37 -20.63 36.04
N PHE A 180 -7.04 -20.74 35.86
CA PHE A 180 -6.09 -20.02 36.69
C PHE A 180 -6.23 -18.50 36.50
N ALA A 181 -5.96 -17.78 37.60
CA ALA A 181 -6.13 -16.33 37.69
C ALA A 181 -7.56 -15.84 37.33
N ASN A 182 -8.58 -16.71 37.41
CA ASN A 182 -9.96 -16.39 37.05
C ASN A 182 -10.11 -15.90 35.59
N LEU A 183 -9.21 -16.35 34.72
CA LEU A 183 -9.22 -16.07 33.29
C LEU A 183 -9.55 -17.36 32.54
N ASP A 184 -10.74 -17.37 31.93
CA ASP A 184 -11.21 -18.45 31.06
C ASP A 184 -11.14 -17.98 29.60
N LEU A 185 -10.23 -18.59 28.86
CA LEU A 185 -9.95 -18.35 27.44
C LEU A 185 -10.54 -19.45 26.55
N SER A 186 -11.37 -20.34 27.09
CA SER A 186 -12.04 -21.38 26.29
C SER A 186 -13.30 -20.86 25.59
N LEU A 187 -13.78 -21.58 24.56
CA LEU A 187 -15.08 -21.33 23.94
C LEU A 187 -16.21 -22.17 24.59
N GLU A 188 -16.13 -22.48 25.88
CA GLU A 188 -17.25 -23.14 26.56
C GLU A 188 -18.53 -22.29 26.53
N ALA A 189 -19.69 -22.96 26.60
CA ALA A 189 -20.99 -22.30 26.44
C ALA A 189 -21.18 -21.18 27.47
N GLY A 190 -21.30 -19.94 26.98
CA GLY A 190 -21.45 -18.75 27.81
C GLY A 190 -20.15 -18.02 28.15
N ASN A 191 -19.01 -18.47 27.63
CA ASN A 191 -17.75 -17.73 27.68
C ASN A 191 -17.40 -17.10 26.33
N ASP A 192 -16.87 -15.89 26.37
CA ASP A 192 -16.32 -15.18 25.21
C ASP A 192 -14.88 -14.78 25.56
N PRO A 193 -13.88 -15.52 25.06
CA PRO A 193 -12.48 -15.29 25.43
C PRO A 193 -11.95 -13.95 24.91
N TYR A 194 -12.48 -13.42 23.80
CA TYR A 194 -12.13 -12.10 23.30
C TYR A 194 -12.61 -11.02 24.26
N ALA A 195 -13.90 -11.04 24.63
CA ALA A 195 -14.48 -10.06 25.55
C ALA A 195 -13.87 -10.12 26.97
N ARG A 196 -13.26 -11.24 27.35
CA ARG A 196 -12.53 -11.40 28.62
C ARG A 196 -11.15 -10.75 28.62
N LEU A 197 -10.57 -10.48 27.45
CA LEU A 197 -9.25 -9.89 27.29
C LEU A 197 -9.31 -8.41 26.99
N ILE A 198 -10.15 -8.01 26.04
CA ILE A 198 -10.16 -6.64 25.53
C ILE A 198 -10.74 -5.68 26.57
N ASN A 199 -10.02 -4.58 26.82
CA ASN A 199 -10.41 -3.51 27.75
C ASN A 199 -10.81 -4.02 29.14
N THR A 200 -10.23 -5.14 29.57
CA THR A 200 -10.52 -5.78 30.84
C THR A 200 -9.37 -5.52 31.80
N PRO A 201 -9.55 -4.77 32.90
CA PRO A 201 -8.46 -4.45 33.82
C PRO A 201 -7.77 -5.69 34.38
N SER A 202 -6.44 -5.68 34.39
CA SER A 202 -5.66 -6.76 34.99
C SER A 202 -5.84 -6.79 36.50
N ILE A 203 -6.10 -7.98 37.05
CA ILE A 203 -6.17 -8.19 38.51
C ILE A 203 -4.79 -8.20 39.17
N GLU A 204 -3.71 -8.39 38.39
CA GLU A 204 -2.33 -8.38 38.87
C GLU A 204 -1.76 -6.95 38.89
N CYS A 205 -2.23 -6.08 37.99
CA CYS A 205 -1.86 -4.67 37.94
C CYS A 205 -2.95 -3.84 37.25
N SER A 206 -3.85 -3.23 38.02
CA SER A 206 -5.04 -2.54 37.51
C SER A 206 -4.77 -1.24 36.74
N SER A 207 -3.49 -0.84 36.63
CA SER A 207 -3.06 0.27 35.76
C SER A 207 -3.01 -0.12 34.28
N TYR A 208 -3.15 -1.41 33.97
CA TYR A 208 -3.17 -1.97 32.62
C TYR A 208 -4.44 -2.79 32.41
N ASP A 209 -4.94 -2.79 31.19
CA ASP A 209 -5.90 -3.79 30.73
C ASP A 209 -5.17 -5.07 30.30
N LEU A 210 -5.86 -6.21 30.29
CA LEU A 210 -5.32 -7.47 29.78
C LEU A 210 -4.89 -7.28 28.32
N VAL A 211 -5.75 -6.67 27.50
CA VAL A 211 -5.42 -6.11 26.19
C VAL A 211 -6.02 -4.71 26.07
N GLU A 212 -5.15 -3.72 25.87
CA GLU A 212 -5.47 -2.34 25.47
C GLU A 212 -5.31 -2.27 23.95
N PRO A 213 -6.40 -2.12 23.18
CA PRO A 213 -6.34 -1.98 21.73
C PRO A 213 -5.43 -0.82 21.29
N ALA A 214 -4.65 -1.05 20.24
CA ALA A 214 -3.67 -0.12 19.68
C ALA A 214 -2.47 0.22 20.60
N ASP A 215 -2.29 -0.49 21.72
CA ASP A 215 -1.15 -0.28 22.61
C ASP A 215 -0.72 -1.56 23.33
N ALA A 216 0.16 -2.33 22.68
CA ALA A 216 0.75 -3.54 23.28
C ALA A 216 1.57 -3.23 24.53
N GLN A 217 2.17 -2.04 24.61
CA GLN A 217 2.97 -1.65 25.77
C GLN A 217 2.08 -1.33 26.99
N ASN A 218 0.82 -0.95 26.78
CA ASN A 218 -0.18 -0.83 27.85
C ASN A 218 -1.06 -2.10 28.01
N SER A 219 -0.72 -3.19 27.33
CA SER A 219 -1.42 -4.48 27.45
C SER A 219 -0.71 -5.46 28.38
N TRP A 220 -1.37 -5.83 29.48
CA TRP A 220 -0.79 -6.75 30.48
C TRP A 220 -0.50 -8.14 29.92
N LEU A 221 -1.33 -8.66 29.02
CA LEU A 221 -1.08 -9.92 28.31
C LEU A 221 0.28 -9.88 27.59
N TYR A 222 0.52 -8.85 26.78
CA TYR A 222 1.78 -8.68 26.05
C TYR A 222 2.98 -8.57 27.00
N ARG A 223 2.85 -7.79 28.08
CA ARG A 223 3.89 -7.68 29.12
C ARG A 223 4.25 -9.04 29.73
N LYS A 224 3.23 -9.87 30.02
CA LYS A 224 3.40 -11.19 30.63
C LYS A 224 4.04 -12.20 29.68
N ILE A 225 3.74 -12.16 28.38
CA ILE A 225 4.35 -13.08 27.40
C ILE A 225 5.75 -12.64 26.96
N SER A 226 6.02 -11.33 26.90
CA SER A 226 7.34 -10.76 26.57
C SER A 226 8.33 -10.76 27.74
N GLY A 227 7.85 -11.00 28.97
CA GLY A 227 8.68 -10.99 30.18
C GLY A 227 9.01 -9.60 30.71
N THR A 228 8.36 -8.55 30.21
CA THR A 228 8.58 -7.15 30.63
C THR A 228 7.68 -6.70 31.79
N HIS A 229 6.82 -7.60 32.29
CA HIS A 229 5.78 -7.31 33.29
C HIS A 229 6.32 -6.86 34.66
N ILE A 230 7.50 -7.30 35.08
CA ILE A 230 8.10 -6.89 36.37
C ILE A 230 8.50 -5.42 36.36
N ASP A 231 9.16 -4.99 35.30
CA ASP A 231 9.59 -3.59 35.13
C ASP A 231 8.36 -2.69 34.93
N ALA A 232 7.39 -3.14 34.13
CA ALA A 232 6.12 -2.44 33.93
C ALA A 232 5.32 -2.28 35.24
N ALA A 233 5.19 -3.34 36.04
CA ALA A 233 4.54 -3.26 37.36
C ALA A 233 5.23 -2.24 38.28
N THR A 234 6.57 -2.25 38.31
CA THR A 234 7.36 -1.31 39.10
C THR A 234 7.10 0.14 38.65
N ALA A 235 7.12 0.38 37.34
CA ALA A 235 6.89 1.70 36.76
C ALA A 235 5.45 2.20 37.02
N ALA A 236 4.46 1.32 36.94
CA ALA A 236 3.06 1.62 37.16
C ALA A 236 2.65 1.69 38.66
N GLY A 237 3.58 1.41 39.58
CA GLY A 237 3.32 1.40 41.03
C GLY A 237 2.51 0.18 41.52
N CYS A 238 2.44 -0.88 40.72
CA CYS A 238 1.82 -2.15 41.10
C CYS A 238 2.75 -3.00 41.96
N ALA A 239 2.19 -3.90 42.74
CA ALA A 239 2.98 -4.81 43.56
C ALA A 239 3.68 -5.85 42.68
N VAL A 240 5.00 -5.80 42.64
CA VAL A 240 5.83 -6.74 41.83
C VAL A 240 5.57 -8.21 42.20
N VAL A 241 5.22 -8.49 43.46
CA VAL A 241 4.88 -9.85 43.90
C VAL A 241 3.61 -10.38 43.25
N ASP A 242 2.65 -9.49 42.96
CA ASP A 242 1.37 -9.85 42.33
C ASP A 242 1.53 -10.03 40.81
N ALA A 243 2.55 -9.39 40.21
CA ALA A 243 2.87 -9.53 38.79
C ALA A 243 3.37 -10.95 38.43
N GLY A 244 3.82 -11.75 39.41
CA GLY A 244 4.21 -13.15 39.20
C GLY A 244 5.35 -13.34 38.19
N THR A 245 5.37 -14.46 37.49
CA THR A 245 6.41 -14.82 36.51
C THR A 245 5.92 -14.63 35.06
N GLN A 246 6.86 -14.66 34.10
CA GLN A 246 6.57 -14.63 32.67
C GLN A 246 5.68 -15.82 32.27
N MET A 247 4.73 -15.57 31.38
CA MET A 247 3.82 -16.58 30.83
C MET A 247 4.31 -17.03 29.45
N PRO A 248 4.06 -18.29 29.03
CA PRO A 248 3.50 -19.39 29.82
C PRO A 248 4.46 -19.90 30.92
N LEU A 249 3.91 -20.50 31.99
CA LEU A 249 4.70 -20.94 33.15
C LEU A 249 5.41 -22.29 32.95
N GLY A 250 6.56 -22.44 33.61
CA GLY A 250 7.19 -23.74 33.86
C GLY A 250 7.78 -24.37 32.59
N PRO A 251 7.55 -25.67 32.31
CA PRO A 251 8.12 -26.34 31.13
C PRO A 251 7.55 -25.83 29.80
N PHE A 252 6.46 -25.04 29.86
CA PHE A 252 5.83 -24.38 28.72
C PHE A 252 6.42 -23.00 28.45
N CYS A 253 7.34 -22.53 29.31
CA CYS A 253 8.08 -21.33 28.98
C CYS A 253 9.06 -21.64 27.83
N CYS A 254 9.15 -20.82 26.80
CA CYS A 254 8.41 -19.56 26.58
C CYS A 254 7.92 -19.54 25.13
N LEU A 255 6.98 -18.65 24.83
CA LEU A 255 6.62 -18.39 23.43
C LEU A 255 7.88 -17.92 22.69
N ASP A 256 8.01 -18.33 21.44
CA ASP A 256 9.07 -17.79 20.58
C ASP A 256 8.79 -16.33 20.22
N GLN A 257 9.84 -15.64 19.78
CA GLN A 257 9.73 -14.21 19.49
C GLN A 257 8.72 -13.92 18.37
N ALA A 258 8.66 -14.76 17.33
CA ALA A 258 7.71 -14.58 16.23
C ALA A 258 6.24 -14.62 16.71
N THR A 259 5.93 -15.53 17.65
CA THR A 259 4.61 -15.61 18.28
C THR A 259 4.32 -14.36 19.11
N ILE A 260 5.32 -13.86 19.86
CA ILE A 260 5.17 -12.61 20.64
C ILE A 260 4.94 -11.42 19.72
N ASP A 261 5.65 -11.35 18.60
CA ASP A 261 5.53 -10.29 17.60
C ASP A 261 4.12 -10.30 16.95
N LEU A 262 3.55 -11.47 16.67
CA LEU A 262 2.17 -11.61 16.19
C LEU A 262 1.15 -11.03 17.17
N PHE A 263 1.30 -11.31 18.48
CA PHE A 263 0.45 -10.69 19.50
C PHE A 263 0.64 -9.19 19.57
N GLN A 264 1.88 -8.70 19.44
CA GLN A 264 2.15 -7.28 19.42
C GLN A 264 1.45 -6.60 18.24
N GLU A 265 1.64 -7.13 17.03
CA GLU A 265 1.06 -6.59 15.81
C GLU A 265 -0.47 -6.61 15.84
N TRP A 266 -1.08 -7.70 16.31
CA TRP A 266 -2.53 -7.77 16.48
C TRP A 266 -3.04 -6.70 17.46
N ILE A 267 -2.38 -6.52 18.61
CA ILE A 267 -2.77 -5.51 19.60
C ILE A 267 -2.59 -4.10 19.05
N ASP A 268 -1.40 -3.79 18.52
CA ASP A 268 -1.05 -2.48 17.96
C ASP A 268 -1.94 -2.14 16.73
N GLY A 269 -2.38 -3.16 15.99
CA GLY A 269 -3.37 -3.09 14.90
C GLY A 269 -4.83 -2.91 15.37
N GLY A 270 -5.06 -2.67 16.66
CA GLY A 270 -6.38 -2.38 17.23
C GLY A 270 -7.10 -3.59 17.84
N ALA A 271 -6.41 -4.73 17.99
CA ALA A 271 -6.93 -5.95 18.59
C ALA A 271 -8.24 -6.43 17.96
N ASN A 272 -8.30 -6.54 16.63
CA ASN A 272 -9.53 -6.89 15.90
C ASN A 272 -10.08 -8.27 16.33
N PRO A 273 -11.42 -8.48 16.39
CA PRO A 273 -12.05 -9.74 16.78
C PRO A 273 -11.90 -10.87 15.75
#